data_AF-A0A2J7PKW8-F1
#
_entry.id   AF-A0A2J7PKW8-F1
#
_cell.length_a   1.000
_cell.length_b   1.000
_cell.length_c   1.000
_cell.angle_alpha   90.00
_cell.angle_beta   90.00
_cell.angle_gamma   90.00
#
_symmetry.space_group_name_H-M   'P 1'
#
loop_
_entity.id
_entity.type
_entity.pdbx_description
1 polymer ?
#
loop_
_entity_poly.entity_id
_entity_poly.type
_entity_poly.pdbx_seq_one_letter_code
_entity_poly.pdbx_strand_id
1 'polypeptide(L)'
;FLNDYDEVPFDALTYLTGECNYGGRVTDDKDRRLLQSLLSVYCNKDIVYTPRYSVSPNGEYYIPEDSDQEGAICFIQNLPVESSPEVYGLNENAGITKDNKETLQLLNGVLLTQTQITGGGGVDEKDEMITELATDILGKVPKPFDVEAVAERYPALYTDSMNTVLRQELIRFNQLIEVIRETLMNVQKALKGLVVMSPELEEIHKNILMGQVPTSWTKKSYLSLKPLGSYVTDFLLRLKFLQDWIDHGTPEVFWLSGFYFTQSFLTGVLQNYARKYKIPIDNLAFEFEILNVEMGMKDEPSFD
;
A
#
# COMPACT_ATOMS: atom_id res chain seq x y z
N PHE A 1 -22.75 34.08 17.89
CA PHE A 1 -22.88 32.63 18.15
C PHE A 1 -22.27 32.25 19.49
N LEU A 2 -20.96 32.43 19.73
CA LEU A 2 -20.36 32.09 21.03
C LEU A 2 -20.77 33.04 22.18
N ASN A 3 -20.98 34.33 21.88
CA ASN A 3 -21.38 35.33 22.87
C ASN A 3 -22.88 35.25 23.26
N ASP A 4 -23.63 34.34 22.64
CA ASP A 4 -25.09 34.22 22.81
C ASP A 4 -25.47 33.10 23.80
N TYR A 5 -24.50 32.34 24.33
CA TYR A 5 -24.69 31.24 25.27
C TYR A 5 -23.89 31.46 26.56
N ASP A 6 -24.45 31.06 27.70
CA ASP A 6 -23.78 31.12 29.01
C ASP A 6 -22.66 30.08 29.16
N GLU A 7 -22.79 28.95 28.45
CA GLU A 7 -21.79 27.88 28.37
C GLU A 7 -21.30 27.71 26.94
N VAL A 8 -20.03 27.33 26.78
CA VAL A 8 -19.44 27.08 25.46
C VAL A 8 -20.07 25.82 24.84
N PRO A 9 -20.74 25.93 23.67
CA PRO A 9 -21.43 24.80 23.05
C PRO A 9 -20.45 23.95 22.23
N PHE A 10 -19.63 23.13 22.90
CA PHE A 10 -18.58 22.31 22.27
C PHE A 10 -19.11 21.34 21.21
N ASP A 11 -20.30 20.76 21.40
CA ASP A 11 -20.89 19.85 20.41
C ASP A 11 -21.24 20.58 19.11
N ALA A 12 -21.79 21.80 19.23
CA ALA A 12 -22.10 22.63 18.08
C ALA A 12 -20.82 23.11 17.36
N LEU A 13 -19.77 23.45 18.12
CA LEU A 13 -18.47 23.83 17.55
C LEU A 13 -17.80 22.67 16.81
N THR A 14 -17.82 21.48 17.40
CA THR A 14 -17.25 20.27 16.81
C THR A 14 -18.02 19.89 15.54
N TYR A 15 -19.34 19.98 15.56
CA TYR A 15 -20.18 19.71 14.38
C TYR A 15 -19.97 20.75 13.27
N LEU A 16 -20.01 22.04 13.59
CA LEU A 16 -19.82 23.11 12.60
C LEU A 16 -18.42 23.07 11.97
N THR A 17 -17.40 22.85 12.78
CA THR A 17 -16.02 22.77 12.30
C THR A 17 -15.79 21.45 11.54
N GLY A 18 -16.14 20.33 12.17
CA GLY A 18 -15.89 18.99 11.66
C GLY A 18 -16.73 18.62 10.45
N GLU A 19 -18.05 18.75 10.52
CA GLU A 19 -18.96 18.31 9.45
C GLU A 19 -19.24 19.41 8.43
N CYS A 20 -19.57 20.63 8.88
CA CYS A 20 -20.01 21.68 7.97
C CYS A 20 -18.85 22.37 7.24
N ASN A 21 -17.80 22.76 7.95
CA ASN A 21 -16.67 23.48 7.36
C ASN A 21 -15.69 22.55 6.64
N TYR A 22 -15.13 21.58 7.36
CA TYR A 22 -14.11 20.68 6.79
C TYR A 22 -14.71 19.40 6.20
N GLY A 23 -15.78 18.87 6.79
CA GLY A 23 -16.37 17.58 6.40
C GLY A 23 -16.87 17.53 4.96
N GLY A 24 -17.35 18.65 4.41
CA GLY A 24 -17.72 18.77 2.99
C GLY A 24 -16.53 18.70 2.00
N ARG A 25 -15.29 18.84 2.49
CA ARG A 25 -14.06 18.73 1.69
C ARG A 25 -13.38 17.37 1.82
N VAL A 26 -13.83 16.55 2.77
CA VAL A 26 -13.29 15.22 3.05
C VAL A 26 -14.28 14.18 2.56
N THR A 27 -13.87 13.40 1.57
CA THR A 27 -14.71 12.38 0.93
C THR A 27 -14.57 10.99 1.54
N ASP A 28 -13.43 10.70 2.19
CA ASP A 28 -13.18 9.40 2.80
C ASP A 28 -13.69 9.37 4.26
N ASP A 29 -14.44 8.34 4.62
CA ASP A 29 -15.05 8.21 5.95
C ASP A 29 -14.00 8.06 7.06
N LYS A 30 -12.85 7.44 6.77
CA LYS A 30 -11.76 7.29 7.75
C LYS A 30 -11.04 8.61 7.96
N ASP A 31 -10.82 9.37 6.90
CA ASP A 31 -10.28 10.73 7.01
C ASP A 31 -11.22 11.64 7.79
N ARG A 32 -12.54 11.50 7.61
CA ARG A 32 -13.54 12.22 8.41
C ARG A 32 -13.47 11.82 9.88
N ARG A 33 -13.37 10.52 10.18
CA ARG A 33 -13.18 10.02 11.55
C ARG A 33 -11.88 10.55 12.17
N LEU A 34 -10.78 10.57 11.42
CA LEU A 34 -9.51 11.13 11.88
C LEU A 34 -9.66 12.62 12.19
N LEU A 35 -10.33 13.38 11.32
CA LEU A 35 -10.59 14.80 11.52
C LEU A 35 -11.40 15.06 12.79
N GLN A 36 -12.46 14.29 13.03
CA GLN A 36 -13.23 14.38 14.28
C GLN A 36 -12.37 14.04 15.51
N SER A 37 -11.53 12.99 15.41
CA SER A 37 -10.62 12.61 16.48
C SER A 37 -9.62 13.73 16.79
N LEU A 38 -9.03 14.35 15.77
CA LEU A 38 -8.13 15.48 15.92
C LEU A 38 -8.84 16.68 16.56
N LEU A 39 -10.04 17.02 16.07
CA LEU A 39 -10.84 18.12 16.65
C LEU A 39 -11.17 17.89 18.11
N SER A 40 -11.42 16.65 18.55
CA SER A 40 -11.73 16.36 19.96
C SER A 40 -10.59 16.72 20.93
N VAL A 41 -9.34 16.76 20.43
CA VAL A 41 -8.16 17.20 21.22
C VAL A 41 -8.18 18.70 21.46
N TYR A 42 -8.79 19.48 20.56
CA TYR A 42 -8.84 20.96 20.57
C TYR A 42 -10.21 21.56 20.91
N CYS A 43 -11.29 20.77 20.84
CA CYS A 43 -12.66 21.19 21.13
C CYS A 43 -13.21 20.37 22.30
N ASN A 44 -12.64 20.57 23.48
CA ASN A 44 -13.09 19.95 24.72
C ASN A 44 -13.14 20.95 25.88
N LYS A 45 -13.83 20.56 26.95
CA LYS A 45 -13.99 21.38 28.16
C LYS A 45 -12.65 21.59 28.88
N ASP A 46 -11.76 20.61 28.83
CA ASP A 46 -10.51 20.60 29.58
C ASP A 46 -9.56 21.72 29.14
N ILE A 47 -9.63 22.17 27.89
CA ILE A 47 -8.87 23.33 27.37
C ILE A 47 -9.21 24.62 28.11
N VAL A 48 -10.46 24.79 28.55
CA VAL A 48 -10.91 26.01 29.23
C VAL A 48 -10.63 25.95 30.73
N TYR A 49 -10.79 24.77 31.34
CA TYR A 49 -10.70 24.62 32.79
C TYR A 49 -9.30 24.22 33.29
N THR A 50 -8.44 23.69 32.43
CA THR A 50 -7.09 23.25 32.80
C THR A 50 -6.08 24.35 32.47
N PRO A 51 -5.40 24.94 33.47
CA PRO A 51 -4.32 25.89 33.20
C PRO A 51 -3.20 25.16 32.46
N ARG A 52 -2.67 25.80 31.42
CA ARG A 52 -1.58 25.24 30.60
C ARG A 52 -1.91 23.86 30.02
N TYR A 53 -3.13 23.69 29.49
CA TYR A 53 -3.55 22.44 28.83
C TYR A 53 -2.53 22.03 27.75
N SER A 54 -1.93 20.85 27.92
CA SER A 54 -0.95 20.32 26.98
C SER A 54 -1.65 19.64 25.80
N VAL A 55 -1.28 20.06 24.60
CA VAL A 55 -1.79 19.52 23.34
C VAL A 55 -0.95 18.34 22.87
N SER A 56 0.34 18.30 23.25
CA SER A 56 1.23 17.18 22.96
C SER A 56 1.63 16.42 24.24
N PRO A 57 2.03 15.13 24.13
CA PRO A 57 2.52 14.36 25.28
C PRO A 57 3.75 14.98 25.97
N ASN A 58 4.60 15.68 25.21
CA ASN A 58 5.87 16.24 25.71
C ASN A 58 5.72 17.52 26.54
N GLY A 59 4.52 18.10 26.65
CA GLY A 59 4.30 19.27 27.51
C GLY A 59 4.82 20.60 26.95
N GLU A 60 5.56 20.59 25.84
CA GLU A 60 6.11 21.80 25.21
C GLU A 60 5.04 22.62 24.47
N TYR A 61 4.03 21.93 23.92
CA TYR A 61 2.94 22.55 23.18
C TYR A 61 1.71 22.60 24.08
N TYR A 62 1.39 23.79 24.57
CA TYR A 62 0.27 24.02 25.48
C TYR A 62 -0.48 25.30 25.12
N ILE A 63 -1.70 25.43 25.64
CA ILE A 63 -2.51 26.64 25.48
C ILE A 63 -1.98 27.74 26.42
N PRO A 64 -1.50 28.89 25.89
CA PRO A 64 -0.99 29.98 26.72
C PRO A 64 -2.11 30.62 27.56
N GLU A 65 -1.78 31.04 28.78
CA GLU A 65 -2.71 31.75 29.69
C GLU A 65 -2.98 33.18 29.23
N ASP A 66 -1.95 33.83 28.65
CA ASP A 66 -2.05 35.14 28.01
C ASP A 66 -2.60 34.98 26.59
N SER A 67 -3.93 35.11 26.47
CA SER A 67 -4.65 34.98 25.20
C SER A 67 -4.71 36.28 24.37
N ASP A 68 -3.99 37.33 24.78
CA ASP A 68 -3.86 38.54 24.00
C ASP A 68 -2.97 38.30 22.76
N GLN A 69 -3.13 39.14 21.74
CA GLN A 69 -2.43 38.94 20.48
C GLN A 69 -0.91 38.98 20.64
N GLU A 70 -0.39 39.86 21.50
CA GLU A 70 1.05 39.99 21.75
C GLU A 70 1.60 38.80 22.53
N GLY A 71 0.89 38.36 23.58
CA GLY A 71 1.19 37.13 24.33
C GLY A 71 1.23 35.88 23.44
N ALA A 72 0.22 35.71 22.56
CA ALA A 72 0.18 34.58 21.62
C ALA A 72 1.35 34.59 20.63
N ILE A 73 1.72 35.77 20.09
CA ILE A 73 2.87 35.89 19.18
C ILE A 73 4.17 35.58 19.90
N CYS A 74 4.37 36.10 21.12
CA CYS A 74 5.55 35.83 21.91
C CYS A 74 5.68 34.32 22.23
N PHE A 75 4.56 33.67 22.57
CA PHE A 75 4.53 32.23 22.79
C PHE A 75 4.95 31.45 21.54
N ILE A 76 4.37 31.75 20.38
CA ILE A 76 4.70 31.07 19.11
C ILE A 76 6.18 31.26 18.75
N GLN A 77 6.76 32.44 18.99
CA GLN A 77 8.18 32.70 18.73
C GLN A 77 9.14 31.89 19.61
N ASN A 78 8.69 31.47 20.79
CA ASN A 78 9.49 30.64 21.70
C ASN A 78 9.39 29.14 21.38
N LEU A 79 8.52 28.72 20.48
CA LEU A 79 8.40 27.31 20.09
C LEU A 79 9.60 26.84 19.24
N PRO A 80 9.96 25.55 19.33
CA PRO A 80 11.01 24.98 18.48
C PRO A 80 10.72 25.16 16.99
N VAL A 81 11.77 25.47 16.21
CA VAL A 81 11.67 25.59 14.74
C VAL A 81 11.36 24.23 14.10
N GLU A 82 11.94 23.17 14.64
CA GLU A 82 11.64 21.79 14.24
C GLU A 82 10.59 21.21 15.17
N SER A 83 9.41 20.91 14.61
CA SER A 83 8.32 20.30 15.35
C SER A 83 8.43 18.79 15.34
N SER A 84 8.35 18.16 16.51
CA SER A 84 8.31 16.69 16.62
C SER A 84 7.04 16.13 15.97
N PRO A 85 7.07 14.91 15.37
CA PRO A 85 5.89 14.28 14.77
C PRO A 85 4.68 14.15 15.70
N GLU A 86 4.92 14.04 17.01
CA GLU A 86 3.89 13.88 18.03
C GLU A 86 2.94 15.07 18.14
N VAL A 87 3.40 16.27 17.77
CA VAL A 87 2.57 17.49 17.72
C VAL A 87 1.42 17.34 16.74
N TYR A 88 1.61 16.52 15.71
CA TYR A 88 0.60 16.19 14.71
C TYR A 88 -0.20 14.92 15.07
N GLY A 89 0.01 14.35 16.26
CA GLY A 89 -0.57 13.08 16.67
C GLY A 89 0.05 11.86 15.98
N LEU A 90 1.26 12.00 15.41
CA LEU A 90 1.97 10.93 14.73
C LEU A 90 3.01 10.29 15.66
N ASN A 91 3.34 9.03 15.40
CA ASN A 91 4.45 8.34 16.05
C ASN A 91 5.81 8.92 15.58
N GLU A 92 6.85 8.87 16.41
CA GLU A 92 8.21 9.32 16.09
C GLU A 92 8.76 8.72 14.78
N ASN A 93 8.38 7.49 14.44
CA ASN A 93 8.77 6.82 13.19
C ASN A 93 8.29 7.56 11.91
N ALA A 94 7.32 8.47 12.03
CA ALA A 94 6.92 9.33 10.93
C ALA A 94 8.05 10.28 10.49
N GLY A 95 8.90 10.73 11.42
CA GLY A 95 10.11 11.52 11.11
C GLY A 95 11.07 10.72 10.24
N ILE A 96 11.41 9.49 10.67
CA ILE A 96 12.27 8.56 9.91
C ILE A 96 11.69 8.30 8.50
N THR A 97 10.37 8.10 8.40
CA THR A 97 9.71 7.84 7.11
C THR A 97 9.78 9.06 6.18
N LYS A 98 9.59 10.26 6.72
CA LYS A 98 9.74 11.52 5.98
C LYS A 98 11.16 11.68 5.47
N ASP A 99 12.16 11.52 6.34
CA ASP A 99 13.57 11.74 6.00
C ASP A 99 14.06 10.71 4.97
N ASN A 100 13.62 9.44 5.09
CA ASN A 100 13.86 8.42 4.07
C ASN A 100 13.25 8.80 2.72
N LYS A 101 12.03 9.34 2.71
CA LYS A 101 11.37 9.76 1.48
C LYS A 101 12.05 10.96 0.83
N GLU A 102 12.43 11.96 1.61
CA GLU A 102 13.19 13.13 1.14
C GLU A 102 14.56 12.72 0.61
N THR A 103 15.26 11.82 1.30
CA THR A 103 16.55 11.27 0.85
C THR A 103 16.39 10.52 -0.46
N LEU A 104 15.39 9.65 -0.59
CA LEU A 104 15.13 8.93 -1.84
C LEU A 104 14.74 9.89 -2.98
N GLN A 105 13.97 10.94 -2.70
CA GLN A 105 13.65 11.98 -3.69
C GLN A 105 14.91 12.71 -4.16
N LEU A 106 15.80 13.06 -3.24
CA LEU A 106 17.09 13.68 -3.57
C LEU A 106 17.95 12.75 -4.42
N LEU A 107 18.12 11.48 -4.01
CA LEU A 107 18.91 10.50 -4.75
C LEU A 107 18.34 10.24 -6.16
N ASN A 108 17.02 10.12 -6.28
CA ASN A 108 16.36 10.02 -7.58
C ASN A 108 16.58 11.28 -8.42
N GLY A 109 16.50 12.47 -7.82
CA GLY A 109 16.81 13.73 -8.48
C GLY A 109 18.24 13.79 -9.00
N VAL A 110 19.21 13.39 -8.17
CA VAL A 110 20.63 13.29 -8.58
C VAL A 110 20.81 12.30 -9.72
N LEU A 111 20.16 11.13 -9.67
CA LEU A 111 20.22 10.11 -10.71
C LEU A 111 19.66 10.63 -12.05
N LEU A 112 18.64 11.49 -12.04
CA LEU A 112 18.15 12.16 -13.25
C LEU A 112 19.15 13.16 -13.83
N THR A 113 19.95 13.82 -12.99
CA THR A 113 21.01 14.75 -13.44
C THR A 113 22.29 14.05 -13.89
N GLN A 114 22.44 12.77 -13.54
CA GLN A 114 23.60 11.99 -13.91
C GLN A 114 23.58 11.70 -15.42
N THR A 115 24.33 12.52 -16.15
CA THR A 115 24.56 12.35 -17.60
C THR A 115 25.27 11.04 -17.94
N GLN A 116 25.86 10.38 -16.93
CA GLN A 116 26.68 9.18 -17.06
C GLN A 116 26.05 7.90 -16.47
N ILE A 117 24.84 7.55 -16.90
CA ILE A 117 24.57 6.11 -17.13
C ILE A 117 25.25 5.67 -18.45
N THR A 118 25.83 6.57 -19.25
CA THR A 118 26.57 6.27 -20.49
C THR A 118 28.10 6.34 -20.37
N GLY A 119 28.67 6.70 -19.22
CA GLY A 119 30.08 7.11 -19.11
C GLY A 119 31.07 6.13 -18.47
N GLY A 120 30.62 4.98 -17.94
CA GLY A 120 31.49 4.12 -17.10
C GLY A 120 31.43 2.62 -17.36
N GLY A 121 30.63 2.18 -18.33
CA GLY A 121 30.57 0.80 -18.80
C GLY A 121 30.06 0.83 -20.24
N GLY A 122 30.61 -0.02 -21.10
CA GLY A 122 30.18 -0.09 -22.50
C GLY A 122 28.66 -0.26 -22.57
N VAL A 123 28.00 0.34 -23.57
CA VAL A 123 26.57 0.07 -23.84
C VAL A 123 26.33 -1.45 -23.87
N ASP A 124 27.30 -2.19 -24.43
CA ASP A 124 27.32 -3.64 -24.46
C ASP A 124 27.30 -4.31 -23.06
N GLU A 125 28.01 -3.79 -22.05
CA GLU A 125 28.02 -4.38 -20.70
C GLU A 125 26.67 -4.23 -19.98
N LYS A 126 25.99 -3.10 -20.21
CA LYS A 126 24.66 -2.84 -19.62
C LYS A 126 23.60 -3.69 -20.31
N ASP A 127 23.71 -3.82 -21.63
CA ASP A 127 22.79 -4.63 -22.43
C ASP A 127 22.99 -6.13 -22.13
N GLU A 128 24.22 -6.57 -21.88
CA GLU A 128 24.52 -7.92 -21.41
C GLU A 128 23.90 -8.18 -20.03
N MET A 129 24.10 -7.27 -19.07
CA MET A 129 23.48 -7.37 -17.74
C MET A 129 21.94 -7.45 -17.79
N ILE A 130 21.30 -6.62 -18.62
CA ILE A 130 19.84 -6.66 -18.80
C ILE A 130 19.41 -7.97 -19.46
N THR A 131 20.19 -8.48 -20.41
CA THR A 131 19.92 -9.75 -21.07
C THR A 131 20.00 -10.92 -20.09
N GLU A 132 21.00 -10.93 -19.21
CA GLU A 132 21.15 -11.91 -18.13
C GLU A 132 19.98 -11.85 -17.16
N LEU A 133 19.65 -10.66 -16.65
CA LEU A 133 18.54 -10.46 -15.72
C LEU A 133 17.19 -10.87 -16.34
N ALA A 134 16.95 -10.51 -17.59
CA ALA A 134 15.76 -10.93 -18.33
C ALA A 134 15.71 -12.45 -18.50
N THR A 135 16.86 -13.10 -18.74
CA THR A 135 16.94 -14.57 -18.84
C THR A 135 16.64 -15.25 -17.51
N ASP A 136 17.19 -14.73 -16.41
CA ASP A 136 16.93 -15.26 -15.06
C ASP A 136 15.45 -15.13 -14.69
N ILE A 137 14.85 -13.96 -14.89
CA ILE A 137 13.42 -13.75 -14.61
C ILE A 137 12.56 -14.65 -15.52
N LEU A 138 12.84 -14.73 -16.82
CA LEU A 138 12.11 -15.62 -17.74
C LEU A 138 12.25 -17.10 -17.38
N GLY A 139 13.38 -17.51 -16.82
CA GLY A 139 13.63 -18.87 -16.35
C GLY A 139 12.86 -19.21 -15.07
N LYS A 140 12.66 -18.22 -14.19
CA LYS A 140 11.91 -18.39 -12.93
C LYS A 140 10.39 -18.27 -13.12
N VAL A 141 9.93 -17.41 -14.02
CA VAL A 141 8.48 -17.18 -14.23
C VAL A 141 7.87 -18.40 -14.94
N PRO A 142 6.91 -19.10 -14.31
CA PRO A 142 6.30 -20.30 -14.88
C PRO A 142 5.47 -19.97 -16.12
N LYS A 143 5.03 -21.03 -16.81
CA LYS A 143 4.04 -20.89 -17.88
C LYS A 143 2.67 -20.47 -17.29
N PRO A 144 1.81 -19.81 -18.08
CA PRO A 144 0.44 -19.54 -17.66
C PRO A 144 -0.26 -20.80 -17.19
N PHE A 145 -1.08 -20.68 -16.14
CA PHE A 145 -1.88 -21.78 -15.63
C PHE A 145 -2.92 -22.21 -16.66
N ASP A 146 -3.19 -23.52 -16.72
CA ASP A 146 -4.28 -24.05 -17.53
C ASP A 146 -5.62 -23.83 -16.81
N VAL A 147 -6.27 -22.72 -17.14
CA VAL A 147 -7.55 -22.31 -16.53
C VAL A 147 -8.68 -23.29 -16.87
N GLU A 148 -8.60 -24.00 -18.00
CA GLU A 148 -9.60 -24.98 -18.41
C GLU A 148 -9.47 -26.25 -17.56
N ALA A 149 -8.26 -26.79 -17.43
CA ALA A 149 -8.00 -27.93 -16.55
C ALA A 149 -8.34 -27.61 -15.08
N VAL A 150 -8.05 -26.40 -14.62
CA VAL A 150 -8.44 -25.96 -13.26
C VAL A 150 -9.96 -25.85 -13.13
N ALA A 151 -10.68 -25.40 -14.16
CA ALA A 151 -12.14 -25.35 -14.13
C ALA A 151 -12.81 -26.73 -14.09
N GLU A 152 -12.18 -27.74 -14.70
CA GLU A 152 -12.62 -29.14 -14.58
C GLU A 152 -12.36 -29.70 -13.17
N ARG A 153 -11.20 -29.41 -12.57
CA ARG A 153 -10.83 -29.87 -11.23
C ARG A 153 -11.59 -29.14 -10.12
N TYR A 154 -11.83 -27.84 -10.30
CA TYR A 154 -12.52 -26.96 -9.36
C TYR A 154 -13.75 -26.33 -10.05
N PRO A 155 -14.82 -27.11 -10.26
CA PRO A 155 -16.01 -26.62 -10.93
C PRO A 155 -16.67 -25.49 -10.11
N ALA A 156 -17.28 -24.55 -10.84
CA ALA A 156 -18.06 -23.48 -10.24
C ALA A 156 -19.34 -24.05 -9.62
N LEU A 157 -19.28 -24.35 -8.32
CA LEU A 157 -20.38 -24.90 -7.56
C LEU A 157 -21.08 -23.80 -6.78
N TYR A 158 -22.41 -23.85 -6.73
CA TYR A 158 -23.17 -22.95 -5.86
C TYR A 158 -22.75 -23.11 -4.40
N THR A 159 -22.30 -24.28 -3.95
CA THR A 159 -21.86 -24.48 -2.57
C THR A 159 -20.46 -23.95 -2.28
N ASP A 160 -19.65 -23.68 -3.31
CA ASP A 160 -18.26 -23.27 -3.15
C ASP A 160 -17.87 -22.11 -4.09
N SER A 161 -18.03 -20.90 -3.58
CA SER A 161 -17.60 -19.67 -4.23
C SER A 161 -16.08 -19.55 -4.38
N MET A 162 -15.28 -20.28 -3.58
CA MET A 162 -13.82 -20.15 -3.61
C MET A 162 -13.23 -20.64 -4.93
N ASN A 163 -13.82 -21.66 -5.56
CA ASN A 163 -13.42 -22.12 -6.89
C ASN A 163 -13.53 -21.02 -7.94
N THR A 164 -14.56 -20.16 -7.82
CA THR A 164 -14.75 -19.03 -8.73
C THR A 164 -13.71 -17.94 -8.49
N VAL A 165 -13.37 -17.67 -7.22
CA VAL A 165 -12.30 -16.73 -6.84
C VAL A 165 -10.97 -17.21 -7.39
N LEU A 166 -10.59 -18.47 -7.14
CA LEU A 166 -9.36 -19.07 -7.66
C LEU A 166 -9.26 -18.90 -9.18
N ARG A 167 -10.32 -19.27 -9.92
CA ARG A 167 -10.34 -19.14 -11.38
C ARG A 167 -10.13 -17.69 -11.85
N GLN A 168 -10.81 -16.73 -11.23
CA GLN A 168 -10.67 -15.31 -11.59
C GLN A 168 -9.26 -14.78 -11.31
N GLU A 169 -8.66 -15.21 -10.21
CA GLU A 169 -7.31 -14.84 -9.83
C GLU A 169 -6.28 -15.41 -10.81
N LEU A 170 -6.39 -16.69 -11.19
CA LEU A 170 -5.52 -17.31 -12.19
C LEU A 170 -5.58 -16.59 -13.54
N ILE A 171 -6.77 -16.15 -13.97
CA ILE A 171 -6.91 -15.36 -15.22
C ILE A 171 -6.11 -14.05 -15.13
N ARG A 172 -6.18 -13.34 -13.99
CA ARG A 172 -5.42 -12.09 -13.80
C ARG A 172 -3.93 -12.33 -13.73
N PHE A 173 -3.49 -13.35 -12.99
CA PHE A 173 -2.07 -13.73 -12.92
C PHE A 173 -1.55 -14.18 -14.27
N ASN A 174 -2.32 -14.92 -15.07
CA ASN A 174 -1.94 -15.30 -16.43
C ASN A 174 -1.73 -14.07 -17.32
N GLN A 175 -2.61 -13.07 -17.28
CA GLN A 175 -2.41 -11.82 -18.02
C GLN A 175 -1.10 -11.13 -17.63
N LEU A 176 -0.77 -11.11 -16.34
CA LEU A 176 0.49 -10.54 -15.87
C LEU A 176 1.71 -11.38 -16.30
N ILE A 177 1.63 -12.71 -16.21
CA ILE A 177 2.67 -13.63 -16.70
C ILE A 177 2.94 -13.37 -18.17
N GLU A 178 1.90 -13.27 -19.00
CA GLU A 178 2.02 -13.02 -20.43
C GLU A 178 2.71 -11.69 -20.71
N VAL A 179 2.28 -10.60 -20.06
CA VAL A 179 2.89 -9.27 -20.21
C VAL A 179 4.36 -9.28 -19.80
N ILE A 180 4.71 -9.88 -18.66
CA ILE A 180 6.10 -9.98 -18.19
C ILE A 180 6.94 -10.78 -19.20
N ARG A 181 6.43 -11.93 -19.66
CA ARG A 181 7.17 -12.78 -20.60
C ARG A 181 7.37 -12.11 -21.95
N GLU A 182 6.31 -11.51 -22.51
CA GLU A 182 6.35 -10.82 -23.79
C GLU A 182 7.33 -9.64 -23.76
N THR A 183 7.21 -8.79 -22.74
CA THR A 183 8.09 -7.62 -22.59
C THR A 183 9.55 -8.01 -22.44
N LEU A 184 9.89 -9.00 -21.60
CA LEU A 184 11.28 -9.47 -21.45
C LEU A 184 11.83 -10.11 -22.73
N MET A 185 11.02 -10.91 -23.43
CA MET A 185 11.43 -11.49 -24.73
C MET A 185 11.66 -10.40 -25.78
N ASN A 186 10.82 -9.36 -25.81
CA ASN A 186 10.95 -8.28 -26.77
C ASN A 186 12.16 -7.39 -26.46
N VAL A 187 12.47 -7.12 -25.19
CA VAL A 187 13.69 -6.43 -24.78
C VAL A 187 14.93 -7.22 -25.23
N GLN A 188 14.98 -8.53 -24.98
CA GLN A 188 16.11 -9.36 -25.43
C GLN A 188 16.27 -9.39 -26.95
N LYS A 189 15.16 -9.41 -27.71
CA LYS A 189 15.19 -9.33 -29.17
C LYS A 189 15.65 -7.96 -29.66
N ALA A 190 15.23 -6.88 -29.00
CA ALA A 190 15.63 -5.52 -29.34
C ALA A 190 17.14 -5.31 -29.13
N LEU A 191 17.68 -5.79 -28.00
CA LEU A 191 19.12 -5.75 -27.72
C LEU A 191 19.95 -6.53 -28.74
N LYS A 192 19.40 -7.61 -29.30
CA LYS A 192 20.04 -8.39 -30.39
C LYS A 192 19.83 -7.80 -31.79
N GLY A 193 19.15 -6.65 -31.91
CA GLY A 193 18.81 -6.04 -33.20
C GLY A 193 17.76 -6.79 -34.02
N LEU A 194 17.02 -7.73 -33.41
CA LEU A 194 15.97 -8.53 -34.08
C LEU A 194 14.61 -7.80 -34.10
N VAL A 195 14.40 -6.85 -33.19
CA VAL A 195 13.20 -6.02 -33.07
C VAL A 195 13.64 -4.56 -32.95
N VAL A 196 12.87 -3.64 -33.53
CA VAL A 196 13.15 -2.20 -33.42
C VAL A 196 12.89 -1.74 -31.99
N MET A 197 13.84 -1.00 -31.43
CA MET A 197 13.70 -0.37 -30.12
C MET A 197 12.59 0.68 -30.16
N SER A 198 11.44 0.36 -29.58
CA SER A 198 10.29 1.27 -29.47
C SER A 198 10.41 2.11 -28.19
N PRO A 199 9.72 3.27 -28.09
CA PRO A 199 9.71 4.07 -26.87
C PRO A 199 9.27 3.28 -25.62
N GLU A 200 8.37 2.31 -25.81
CA GLU A 200 7.90 1.41 -24.75
C GLU A 200 9.02 0.45 -24.29
N LEU A 201 9.81 -0.09 -25.23
CA LEU A 201 10.94 -0.96 -24.92
C LEU A 201 12.12 -0.19 -24.31
N GLU A 202 12.34 1.07 -24.72
CA GLU A 202 13.30 1.98 -24.07
C GLU A 202 12.92 2.27 -22.62
N GLU A 203 11.64 2.49 -22.35
CA GLU A 203 11.15 2.68 -20.98
C GLU A 203 11.37 1.42 -20.13
N ILE A 204 11.04 0.24 -20.66
CA ILE A 204 11.25 -1.04 -19.98
C ILE A 204 12.75 -1.26 -19.70
N HIS A 205 13.60 -1.07 -20.70
CA HIS A 205 15.06 -1.20 -20.57
C HIS A 205 15.61 -0.29 -19.47
N LYS A 206 15.22 0.99 -19.50
CA LYS A 206 15.61 1.98 -18.48
C LYS A 206 15.12 1.58 -17.08
N ASN A 207 13.87 1.17 -16.94
CA ASN A 207 13.30 0.78 -15.66
C ASN A 207 13.98 -0.46 -15.09
N ILE A 208 14.24 -1.48 -15.91
CA ILE A 208 14.96 -2.69 -15.51
C ILE A 208 16.38 -2.34 -15.04
N LEU A 209 17.08 -1.47 -15.79
CA LEU A 209 18.42 -1.01 -15.42
C LEU A 209 18.43 -0.24 -14.08
N MET A 210 17.36 0.51 -13.79
CA MET A 210 17.18 1.24 -12.54
C MET A 210 16.61 0.36 -11.40
N GLY A 211 16.39 -0.93 -11.62
CA GLY A 211 15.79 -1.83 -10.63
C GLY A 211 14.34 -1.48 -10.29
N GLN A 212 13.61 -0.83 -11.20
CA GLN A 212 12.22 -0.45 -11.07
C GLN A 212 11.30 -1.36 -11.89
N VAL A 213 10.07 -1.54 -11.42
CA VAL A 213 9.06 -2.31 -12.15
C VAL A 213 8.53 -1.47 -13.32
N PRO A 214 8.58 -1.97 -14.58
CA PRO A 214 8.08 -1.23 -15.73
C PRO A 214 6.61 -0.85 -15.63
N THR A 215 6.21 0.30 -16.19
CA THR A 215 4.83 0.78 -16.09
C THR A 215 3.82 -0.15 -16.77
N SER A 216 4.23 -0.85 -17.83
CA SER A 216 3.43 -1.88 -18.50
C SER A 216 3.05 -3.03 -17.56
N TRP A 217 3.95 -3.40 -16.63
CA TRP A 217 3.69 -4.41 -15.63
C TRP A 217 2.79 -3.86 -14.54
N THR A 218 3.10 -2.67 -14.01
CA THR A 218 2.33 -2.02 -12.94
C THR A 218 0.86 -1.81 -13.31
N LYS A 219 0.55 -1.46 -14.56
CA LYS A 219 -0.83 -1.34 -15.07
C LYS A 219 -1.61 -2.67 -15.03
N LYS A 220 -0.91 -3.79 -15.06
CA LYS A 220 -1.44 -5.17 -15.09
C LYS A 220 -1.01 -5.96 -13.85
N SER A 221 -0.56 -5.29 -12.81
CA SER A 221 -0.15 -5.91 -11.55
C SER A 221 -1.04 -5.53 -10.37
N TYR A 222 -0.86 -6.25 -9.29
CA TYR A 222 -1.39 -5.92 -7.97
C TYR A 222 -0.62 -4.71 -7.40
N LEU A 223 -1.22 -4.05 -6.41
CA LEU A 223 -0.63 -2.85 -5.81
C LEU A 223 0.67 -3.20 -5.09
N SER A 224 1.80 -2.67 -5.59
CA SER A 224 3.12 -2.88 -5.03
C SER A 224 3.99 -1.65 -5.22
N LEU A 225 4.80 -1.34 -4.21
CA LEU A 225 5.86 -0.33 -4.26
C LEU A 225 7.26 -0.97 -4.15
N LYS A 226 7.35 -2.29 -4.32
CA LYS A 226 8.61 -3.03 -4.21
C LYS A 226 9.52 -2.73 -5.42
N PRO A 227 10.85 -2.67 -5.23
CA PRO A 227 11.80 -2.64 -6.34
C PRO A 227 11.72 -3.95 -7.13
N LEU A 228 12.27 -3.96 -8.35
CA LEU A 228 12.14 -5.06 -9.32
C LEU A 228 12.50 -6.43 -8.74
N GLY A 229 13.64 -6.56 -8.06
CA GLY A 229 14.07 -7.82 -7.47
C GLY A 229 13.07 -8.36 -6.45
N SER A 230 12.72 -7.55 -5.45
CA SER A 230 11.73 -7.92 -4.41
C SER A 230 10.33 -8.12 -4.98
N TYR A 231 9.98 -7.41 -6.07
CA TYR A 231 8.72 -7.59 -6.78
C TYR A 231 8.66 -8.96 -7.46
N VAL A 232 9.73 -9.38 -8.15
CA VAL A 232 9.79 -10.70 -8.80
C VAL A 232 9.70 -11.82 -7.77
N THR A 233 10.44 -11.73 -6.65
CA THR A 233 10.32 -12.72 -5.57
C THR A 233 8.90 -12.79 -5.00
N ASP A 234 8.28 -11.64 -4.73
CA ASP A 234 6.88 -11.57 -4.26
C ASP A 234 5.89 -12.16 -5.26
N PHE A 235 6.10 -11.89 -6.55
CA PHE A 235 5.29 -12.43 -7.63
C PHE A 235 5.38 -13.96 -7.69
N LEU A 236 6.58 -14.51 -7.64
CA LEU A 236 6.79 -15.96 -7.66
C LEU A 236 6.16 -16.64 -6.44
N LEU A 237 6.23 -16.04 -5.25
CA LEU A 237 5.56 -16.56 -4.05
C LEU A 237 4.04 -16.61 -4.23
N ARG A 238 3.42 -15.62 -4.89
CA ARG A 238 1.97 -15.62 -5.17
C ARG A 238 1.59 -16.71 -6.16
N LEU A 239 2.38 -16.89 -7.21
CA LEU A 239 2.18 -17.97 -8.17
C LEU A 239 2.30 -19.35 -7.51
N LYS A 240 3.30 -19.51 -6.63
CA LYS A 240 3.47 -20.73 -5.84
C LYS A 240 2.28 -20.98 -4.93
N PHE A 241 1.79 -19.96 -4.22
CA PHE A 241 0.60 -20.08 -3.36
C PHE A 241 -0.63 -20.58 -4.14
N LEU A 242 -0.85 -20.05 -5.35
CA LEU A 242 -1.95 -20.51 -6.22
C LEU A 242 -1.71 -21.92 -6.76
N GLN A 243 -0.47 -22.27 -7.10
CA GLN A 243 -0.11 -23.61 -7.55
C GLN A 243 -0.30 -24.65 -6.44
N ASP A 244 0.13 -24.36 -5.21
CA ASP A 244 -0.07 -25.21 -4.04
C ASP A 244 -1.57 -25.42 -3.75
N TRP A 245 -2.40 -24.38 -3.94
CA TRP A 245 -3.85 -24.54 -3.88
C TRP A 245 -4.35 -25.48 -4.99
N ILE A 246 -3.95 -25.28 -6.23
CA ILE A 246 -4.36 -26.17 -7.34
C ILE A 246 -4.00 -27.62 -7.03
N ASP A 247 -2.79 -27.88 -6.55
CA ASP A 247 -2.23 -29.22 -6.39
C ASP A 247 -2.74 -29.94 -5.14
N HIS A 248 -2.83 -29.25 -4.01
CA HIS A 248 -3.13 -29.84 -2.70
C HIS A 248 -4.56 -29.58 -2.22
N GLY A 249 -5.33 -28.71 -2.89
CA GLY A 249 -6.67 -28.31 -2.49
C GLY A 249 -6.71 -26.98 -1.73
N THR A 250 -7.90 -26.62 -1.28
CA THR A 250 -8.16 -25.33 -0.62
C THR A 250 -7.32 -25.15 0.66
N PRO A 251 -6.50 -24.07 0.75
CA PRO A 251 -5.69 -23.80 1.95
C PRO A 251 -6.55 -23.59 3.20
N GLU A 252 -6.01 -23.98 4.36
CA GLU A 252 -6.61 -23.64 5.66
C GLU A 252 -6.27 -22.21 6.08
N VAL A 253 -5.09 -21.73 5.70
CA VAL A 253 -4.59 -20.38 5.96
C VAL A 253 -4.38 -19.66 4.63
N PHE A 254 -5.04 -18.52 4.46
CA PHE A 254 -4.96 -17.73 3.23
C PHE A 254 -4.01 -16.56 3.39
N TRP A 255 -3.06 -16.41 2.45
CA TRP A 255 -2.25 -15.21 2.34
C TRP A 255 -3.07 -14.08 1.70
N LEU A 256 -3.80 -13.32 2.53
CA LEU A 256 -4.77 -12.32 2.05
C LEU A 256 -4.14 -11.30 1.09
N SER A 257 -2.97 -10.76 1.41
CA SER A 257 -2.29 -9.80 0.53
C SER A 257 -1.72 -10.43 -0.74
N GLY A 258 -1.70 -11.77 -0.84
CA GLY A 258 -1.25 -12.54 -2.00
C GLY A 258 -2.23 -12.51 -3.18
N PHE A 259 -3.50 -12.25 -2.91
CA PHE A 259 -4.52 -12.09 -3.94
C PHE A 259 -4.36 -10.78 -4.72
N TYR A 260 -4.74 -10.84 -5.99
CA TYR A 260 -4.88 -9.71 -6.87
C TYR A 260 -6.07 -8.84 -6.44
N PHE A 261 -7.22 -9.46 -6.15
CA PHE A 261 -8.42 -8.75 -5.69
C PHE A 261 -9.00 -9.36 -4.40
N THR A 262 -8.50 -8.89 -3.27
CA THR A 262 -8.87 -9.37 -1.91
C THR A 262 -10.37 -9.28 -1.62
N GLN A 263 -11.07 -8.28 -2.17
CA GLN A 263 -12.51 -8.12 -1.96
C GLN A 263 -13.32 -9.28 -2.55
N SER A 264 -12.91 -9.87 -3.68
CA SER A 264 -13.57 -11.05 -4.25
C SER A 264 -13.42 -12.26 -3.33
N PHE A 265 -12.23 -12.44 -2.76
CA PHE A 265 -11.98 -13.47 -1.75
C PHE A 265 -12.88 -13.27 -0.51
N LEU A 266 -12.87 -12.09 0.11
CA LEU A 266 -13.70 -11.79 1.28
C LEU A 266 -15.19 -12.00 1.00
N THR A 267 -15.67 -11.57 -0.17
CA THR A 267 -17.06 -11.78 -0.59
C THR A 267 -17.36 -13.26 -0.76
N GLY A 268 -16.45 -14.02 -1.37
CA GLY A 268 -16.62 -15.46 -1.53
C GLY A 268 -16.66 -16.21 -0.18
N VAL A 269 -15.89 -15.77 0.81
CA VAL A 269 -15.91 -16.33 2.18
C VAL A 269 -17.28 -16.08 2.81
N LEU A 270 -17.79 -14.84 2.73
CA LEU A 270 -19.14 -14.49 3.21
C LEU A 270 -20.22 -15.30 2.50
N GLN A 271 -20.09 -15.51 1.18
CA GLN A 271 -21.03 -16.33 0.41
C GLN A 271 -21.03 -17.79 0.86
N ASN A 272 -19.86 -18.40 1.06
CA ASN A 272 -19.75 -19.77 1.54
C ASN A 272 -20.38 -19.91 2.94
N TYR A 273 -20.15 -18.94 3.82
CA TYR A 273 -20.78 -18.91 5.15
C TYR A 273 -22.30 -18.75 5.07
N ALA A 274 -22.78 -17.76 4.32
CA ALA A 274 -24.20 -17.49 4.07
C ALA A 274 -24.94 -18.74 3.59
N ARG A 275 -24.35 -19.45 2.61
CA ARG A 275 -24.95 -20.66 2.03
C ARG A 275 -24.93 -21.84 2.99
N LYS A 276 -23.84 -22.03 3.74
CA LYS A 276 -23.72 -23.10 4.74
C LYS A 276 -24.77 -22.96 5.85
N TYR A 277 -24.99 -21.75 6.34
CA TYR A 277 -25.93 -21.48 7.45
C TYR A 277 -27.31 -21.00 6.99
N LYS A 278 -27.53 -20.84 5.68
CA LYS A 278 -28.77 -20.32 5.07
C LYS A 278 -29.19 -18.95 5.63
N ILE A 279 -28.22 -18.07 5.81
CA ILE A 279 -28.43 -16.68 6.29
C ILE A 279 -28.21 -15.73 5.10
N PRO A 280 -29.00 -14.66 4.94
CA PRO A 280 -28.75 -13.64 3.92
C PRO A 280 -27.35 -13.02 4.07
N ILE A 281 -26.64 -12.85 2.96
CA ILE A 281 -25.28 -12.29 2.97
C ILE A 281 -25.22 -10.87 3.55
N ASP A 282 -26.28 -10.08 3.35
CA ASP A 282 -26.38 -8.69 3.82
C ASP A 282 -26.41 -8.58 5.36
N ASN A 283 -26.71 -9.68 6.05
CA ASN A 283 -26.72 -9.74 7.51
C ASN A 283 -25.38 -10.25 8.09
N LEU A 284 -24.38 -10.50 7.24
CA LEU A 284 -23.07 -10.99 7.66
C LEU A 284 -22.05 -9.87 7.64
N ALA A 285 -21.22 -9.84 8.67
CA ALA A 285 -20.06 -8.99 8.77
C ALA A 285 -18.87 -9.80 9.29
N PHE A 286 -17.65 -9.33 9.03
CA PHE A 286 -16.47 -9.89 9.64
C PHE A 286 -16.31 -9.34 11.06
N GLU A 287 -16.15 -10.24 12.01
CA GLU A 287 -15.66 -9.94 13.36
C GLU A 287 -14.25 -10.50 13.50
N PHE A 288 -13.38 -9.76 14.19
CA PHE A 288 -11.99 -10.11 14.34
C PHE A 288 -11.67 -10.29 15.82
N GLU A 289 -11.10 -11.44 16.17
CA GLU A 289 -10.57 -11.69 17.50
C GLU A 289 -9.06 -11.41 17.51
N ILE A 290 -8.60 -10.65 18.50
CA ILE A 290 -7.17 -10.40 18.69
C ILE A 290 -6.58 -11.66 19.32
N LEU A 291 -5.74 -12.37 18.56
CA LEU A 291 -5.05 -13.55 19.07
C LEU A 291 -3.94 -13.10 20.04
N ASN A 292 -3.90 -13.71 21.23
CA ASN A 292 -2.82 -13.52 22.21
C ASN A 292 -1.50 -14.21 21.81
N VAL A 293 -1.47 -14.78 20.62
CA VAL A 293 -0.30 -15.43 20.05
C VAL A 293 0.33 -14.42 19.11
N GLU A 294 1.40 -13.75 19.57
CA GLU A 294 2.43 -13.36 18.62
C GLU A 294 2.85 -14.67 17.96
N MET A 295 2.61 -14.83 16.65
CA MET A 295 3.26 -15.90 15.91
C MET A 295 4.75 -15.58 15.99
N GLY A 296 5.39 -16.06 17.06
CA GLY A 296 6.82 -16.05 17.20
C GLY A 296 7.37 -16.83 16.03
N MET A 297 7.70 -16.10 14.96
CA MET A 297 8.64 -16.60 13.98
C MET A 297 9.93 -16.80 14.76
N LYS A 298 10.17 -18.04 15.20
CA LYS A 298 11.39 -18.40 15.92
C LYS A 298 12.64 -18.06 15.10
N ASP A 299 12.49 -18.03 13.78
CA ASP A 299 13.50 -17.71 12.80
C ASP A 299 12.95 -16.65 11.84
N GLU A 300 13.80 -15.71 11.42
CA GLU A 300 13.50 -14.83 10.29
C GLU A 300 13.09 -15.67 9.07
N PRO A 301 12.13 -15.22 8.24
CA PRO A 301 11.82 -15.92 7.00
C PRO A 301 13.10 -15.98 6.14
N SER A 302 13.64 -17.19 5.96
CA SER A 302 14.79 -17.42 5.10
C SER A 302 14.39 -17.18 3.65
N PHE A 303 14.89 -16.09 3.07
CA PHE A 303 14.84 -15.88 1.63
C PHE A 303 16.05 -16.57 0.99
N ASP A 304 15.93 -17.89 0.83
CA ASP A 304 16.76 -18.64 -0.13
C ASP A 304 16.13 -18.54 -1.54
#